data_AF-A0AAW3DJ10-F1
#
_entry.id   AF-A0AAW3DJ10-F1
#
_cell.length_a   1.000
_cell.length_b   1.000
_cell.length_c   1.000
_cell.angle_alpha   90.00
_cell.angle_beta   90.00
_cell.angle_gamma   90.00
#
_symmetry.space_group_name_H-M   'P 1'
#
loop_
_entity.id
_entity.type
_entity.pdbx_description
1 polymer ?
#
loop_
_entity_poly.entity_id
_entity_poly.type
_entity_poly.pdbx_seq_one_letter_code
_entity_poly.pdbx_strand_id
1 'polypeptide(L)'
;FEIMIKTQDPVWKDIEATMQVLFASTEKETISKAAKVQVDGQLAAGMLQGQIEHHFPSAAPCWHPNDNRGRALLTQYQRWVLYGIRRALPKALNWSKKL
;
A
#
# COMPACT_ATOMS: atom_id res chain seq x y z
N PHE A 1 10.73 3.92 2.67
CA PHE A 1 9.59 3.03 2.37
C PHE A 1 9.94 1.98 1.31
N GLU A 2 10.33 2.37 0.09
CA GLU A 2 10.61 1.40 -1.00
C GLU A 2 11.74 0.41 -0.67
N ILE A 3 12.82 0.87 -0.01
CA ILE A 3 13.90 -0.01 0.46
C ILE A 3 13.35 -1.03 1.46
N MET A 4 12.55 -0.59 2.45
CA MET A 4 11.96 -1.47 3.45
C MET A 4 11.11 -2.57 2.81
N ILE A 5 10.26 -2.24 1.82
CA ILE A 5 9.48 -3.26 1.11
C ILE A 5 10.39 -4.29 0.42
N LYS A 6 11.49 -3.84 -0.22
CA LYS A 6 12.41 -4.74 -0.92
C LYS A 6 13.24 -5.61 0.00
N THR A 7 13.62 -5.11 1.18
CA THR A 7 14.56 -5.81 2.07
C THR A 7 13.89 -6.63 3.16
N GLN A 8 12.66 -6.29 3.55
CA GLN A 8 12.00 -6.90 4.71
C GLN A 8 10.79 -7.76 4.34
N ASP A 9 10.31 -7.73 3.08
CA ASP A 9 9.11 -8.45 2.63
C ASP A 9 7.93 -8.30 3.62
N PRO A 10 7.55 -7.04 3.94
CA PRO A 10 6.65 -6.75 5.06
C PRO A 10 5.24 -7.28 4.79
N VAL A 11 4.59 -7.80 5.84
CA VAL A 11 3.15 -8.12 5.77
C VAL A 11 2.31 -6.87 6.03
N TRP A 12 0.99 -6.96 5.84
CA TRP A 12 0.07 -5.82 6.01
C TRP A 12 0.30 -5.03 7.31
N LYS A 13 0.43 -5.73 8.45
CA LYS A 13 0.65 -5.06 9.76
C LYS A 13 1.95 -4.26 9.84
N ASP A 14 3.01 -4.72 9.18
CA ASP A 14 4.32 -4.07 9.23
C ASP A 14 4.29 -2.80 8.37
N ILE A 15 3.55 -2.84 7.26
CA ILE A 15 3.29 -1.69 6.38
C ILE A 15 2.47 -0.65 7.13
N GLU A 16 1.36 -1.03 7.77
CA GLU A 16 0.52 -0.12 8.54
C GLU A 16 1.27 0.52 9.71
N ALA A 17 2.03 -0.27 10.47
CA ALA A 17 2.89 0.25 11.54
C ALA A 17 3.92 1.26 11.01
N THR A 18 4.55 0.95 9.87
CA THR A 18 5.50 1.87 9.24
C THR A 18 4.81 3.13 8.73
N MET A 19 3.61 3.02 8.16
CA MET A 19 2.82 4.19 7.72
C MET A 19 2.47 5.08 8.91
N GLN A 20 2.10 4.49 10.05
CA GLN A 20 1.79 5.21 11.28
C GLN A 20 2.99 5.97 11.86
N VAL A 21 4.21 5.43 11.70
CA VAL A 21 5.45 6.07 12.17
C VAL A 21 5.91 7.19 11.24
N LEU A 22 5.79 6.99 9.92
CA LEU A 22 6.45 7.87 8.94
C LEU A 22 5.58 9.01 8.40
N PHE A 23 4.25 8.90 8.48
CA PHE A 23 3.34 9.83 7.83
C PHE A 23 2.30 10.39 8.80
N ALA A 24 1.98 11.67 8.62
CA ALA A 24 0.86 12.29 9.33
C ALA A 24 -0.48 11.68 8.88
N SER A 25 -1.53 11.83 9.70
CA SER A 25 -2.86 11.29 9.39
C SER A 25 -3.40 11.76 8.04
N THR A 26 -3.21 13.04 7.69
CA THR A 26 -3.62 13.62 6.40
C THR A 26 -2.84 13.05 5.22
N GLU A 27 -1.54 12.79 5.40
CA GLU A 27 -0.70 12.16 4.39
C GLU A 27 -1.12 10.71 4.16
N LYS A 28 -1.36 9.94 5.23
CA LYS A 28 -1.87 8.55 5.14
C LYS A 28 -3.22 8.49 4.43
N GLU A 29 -4.13 9.41 4.72
CA GLU A 29 -5.43 9.50 4.05
C GLU A 29 -5.25 9.75 2.54
N THR A 30 -4.37 10.69 2.18
CA THR A 30 -4.09 11.02 0.78
C THR A 30 -3.43 9.86 0.03
N ILE A 31 -2.47 9.18 0.68
CA ILE A 31 -1.82 7.96 0.16
C ILE A 31 -2.86 6.86 -0.10
N SER A 32 -3.71 6.60 0.90
CA SER A 32 -4.74 5.57 0.84
C SER A 32 -5.76 5.87 -0.25
N LYS A 33 -6.18 7.14 -0.38
CA LYS A 33 -7.10 7.59 -1.43
C LYS A 33 -6.49 7.38 -2.82
N ALA A 34 -5.23 7.76 -3.02
CA ALA A 34 -4.55 7.57 -4.30
C ALA A 34 -4.40 6.08 -4.67
N ALA A 35 -4.08 5.23 -3.69
CA ALA A 35 -4.02 3.78 -3.90
C ALA A 35 -5.40 3.19 -4.22
N LYS A 36 -6.43 3.58 -3.47
CA LYS A 36 -7.83 3.14 -3.68
C LYS A 36 -8.36 3.53 -5.06
N VAL A 37 -8.09 4.74 -5.53
CA VAL A 37 -8.45 5.17 -6.90
C VAL A 37 -7.78 4.29 -7.97
N GLN A 38 -6.52 3.89 -7.76
CA GLN A 38 -5.83 2.99 -8.69
C GLN A 38 -6.44 1.58 -8.70
N VAL A 39 -6.79 1.04 -7.52
CA VAL A 39 -7.46 -0.26 -7.39
C VAL A 39 -8.84 -0.23 -8.06
N ASP A 40 -9.62 0.81 -7.77
CA ASP A 40 -10.95 1.02 -8.35
C ASP A 40 -10.90 1.11 -9.88
N GLY A 41 -9.93 1.84 -10.43
CA GLY A 41 -9.69 1.88 -11.88
C GLY A 41 -9.35 0.50 -12.48
N GLN A 42 -8.60 -0.34 -11.76
CA GLN A 42 -8.30 -1.71 -12.20
C GLN A 42 -9.52 -2.64 -12.11
N LEU A 43 -10.39 -2.45 -11.10
CA LEU A 43 -11.66 -3.15 -10.99
C LEU A 43 -12.61 -2.77 -12.13
N ALA A 44 -12.76 -1.47 -12.41
CA ALA A 44 -13.59 -0.95 -13.49
C ALA A 44 -13.13 -1.43 -14.87
N ALA A 45 -11.82 -1.61 -15.06
CA ALA A 45 -11.24 -2.15 -16.29
C ALA A 45 -11.31 -3.69 -16.40
N GLY A 46 -11.88 -4.39 -15.40
CA GLY A 46 -11.97 -5.85 -15.38
C GLY A 46 -10.62 -6.56 -15.14
N MET A 47 -9.57 -5.84 -14.74
CA MET A 47 -8.24 -6.39 -14.44
C MET A 47 -8.19 -7.07 -13.07
N LEU A 48 -9.05 -6.63 -12.16
CA LEU A 48 -9.25 -7.22 -10.84
C LEU A 48 -10.70 -7.69 -10.70
N GLN A 49 -10.90 -8.68 -9.83
CA GLN A 49 -12.23 -9.14 -9.44
C GLN A 49 -12.48 -8.89 -7.96
N GLY A 50 -13.74 -8.80 -7.56
CA GLY A 50 -14.14 -8.59 -6.17
C GLY A 50 -14.34 -7.10 -5.83
N GLN A 51 -14.15 -6.77 -4.56
CA GLN A 51 -14.37 -5.43 -4.03
C GLN A 51 -13.05 -4.76 -3.67
N ILE A 52 -13.03 -3.43 -3.61
CA ILE A 52 -11.83 -2.67 -3.23
C ILE A 52 -11.24 -3.14 -1.89
N GLU A 53 -12.09 -3.51 -0.92
CA GLU A 53 -11.69 -3.99 0.40
C GLU A 53 -10.97 -5.36 0.34
N HIS A 54 -11.17 -6.14 -0.73
CA HIS A 54 -10.41 -7.38 -0.96
C HIS A 54 -8.95 -7.13 -1.37
N HIS A 55 -8.66 -5.93 -1.88
CA HIS A 55 -7.39 -5.56 -2.50
C HIS A 55 -6.63 -4.52 -1.68
N PHE A 56 -7.35 -3.57 -1.11
CA PHE A 56 -6.83 -2.51 -0.26
C PHE A 56 -7.69 -2.39 1.00
N PRO A 57 -7.56 -3.36 1.92
CA PRO A 57 -8.37 -3.42 3.12
C PRO A 57 -8.01 -2.30 4.09
N SER A 58 -9.04 -1.78 4.75
CA SER A 58 -8.96 -0.77 5.80
C SER A 58 -8.71 -1.39 7.18
N ALA A 59 -8.91 -2.71 7.32
CA ALA A 59 -8.63 -3.49 8.51
C ALA A 59 -7.71 -4.68 8.21
N ALA A 60 -7.16 -5.31 9.25
CA ALA A 60 -6.23 -6.42 9.09
C ALA A 60 -6.85 -7.58 8.28
N PRO A 61 -6.29 -7.93 7.10
CA PRO A 61 -6.78 -9.04 6.30
C PRO A 61 -6.23 -10.38 6.80
N CYS A 62 -6.90 -11.48 6.46
CA CYS A 62 -6.44 -12.85 6.70
C CYS A 62 -5.38 -13.33 5.68
N TRP A 63 -4.59 -12.42 5.10
CA TRP A 63 -3.58 -12.79 4.11
C TRP A 63 -2.36 -13.41 4.81
N HIS A 64 -2.18 -14.71 4.60
CA HIS A 64 -1.02 -15.41 5.12
C HIS A 64 0.14 -15.37 4.11
N PRO A 65 1.36 -14.98 4.53
CA PRO A 65 2.51 -14.90 3.61
C PRO A 65 2.97 -16.28 3.10
N ASN A 66 2.60 -17.34 3.82
CA ASN A 66 2.91 -18.73 3.46
C ASN A 66 1.88 -19.35 2.51
N ASP A 67 0.75 -18.69 2.28
CA ASP A 67 -0.25 -19.09 1.30
C ASP A 67 0.00 -18.37 -0.03
N ASN A 68 -0.09 -19.08 -1.16
CA ASN A 68 0.19 -18.50 -2.48
C ASN A 68 -0.74 -17.31 -2.79
N ARG A 69 -2.02 -17.43 -2.43
CA ARG A 69 -3.00 -16.35 -2.65
C ARG A 69 -2.74 -15.18 -1.72
N GLY A 70 -2.51 -15.45 -0.43
CA GLY A 70 -2.14 -14.45 0.56
C GLY A 70 -0.87 -13.68 0.17
N ARG A 71 0.16 -14.38 -0.32
CA ARG A 71 1.41 -13.80 -0.82
C ARG A 71 1.18 -12.89 -2.03
N ALA A 72 0.36 -13.32 -2.99
CA ALA A 72 0.03 -12.51 -4.16
C ALA A 72 -0.71 -11.22 -3.77
N LEU A 73 -1.68 -11.30 -2.85
CA LEU A 73 -2.42 -10.14 -2.33
C LEU A 73 -1.49 -9.19 -1.56
N LEU A 74 -0.59 -9.70 -0.73
CA LEU A 74 0.41 -8.90 -0.02
C LEU A 74 1.34 -8.16 -0.99
N THR A 75 1.84 -8.85 -2.02
CA THR A 75 2.72 -8.27 -3.04
C THR A 75 2.01 -7.13 -3.78
N GLN A 76 0.74 -7.33 -4.10
CA GLN A 76 -0.03 -6.32 -4.82
C GLN A 76 -0.37 -5.12 -3.92
N TYR A 77 -0.72 -5.37 -2.65
CA TYR A 77 -0.92 -4.33 -1.65
C TYR A 77 0.33 -3.47 -1.45
N GLN A 78 1.52 -4.07 -1.31
CA GLN A 78 2.79 -3.35 -1.26
C GLN A 78 2.98 -2.40 -2.47
N ARG A 79 2.63 -2.86 -3.68
CA ARG A 79 2.71 -2.05 -4.91
C ARG A 79 1.73 -0.88 -4.90
N TRP A 80 0.50 -1.09 -4.44
CA TRP A 80 -0.50 -0.02 -4.36
C TRP A 80 -0.15 1.01 -3.29
N VAL A 81 0.42 0.62 -2.15
CA VAL A 81 0.93 1.55 -1.14
C VAL A 81 2.05 2.42 -1.72
N LEU A 82 3.01 1.82 -2.43
CA LEU A 82 4.07 2.58 -3.11
C LEU A 82 3.53 3.53 -4.18
N TYR A 83 2.52 3.09 -4.94
CA TYR A 83 1.82 3.95 -5.89
C TYR A 83 1.18 5.15 -5.18
N GLY A 84 0.46 4.89 -4.09
CA GLY A 84 -0.17 5.93 -3.27
C GLY A 84 0.83 6.96 -2.76
N ILE A 85 1.97 6.52 -2.21
CA ILE A 85 3.04 7.40 -1.75
C ILE A 85 3.58 8.28 -2.89
N ARG A 86 3.90 7.69 -4.04
CA ARG A 86 4.44 8.43 -5.19
C ARG A 86 3.47 9.46 -5.75
N ARG A 87 2.17 9.20 -5.69
CA ARG A 87 1.12 10.07 -6.23
C ARG A 87 0.67 11.14 -5.25
N ALA A 88 0.55 10.80 -3.97
CA ALA A 88 0.09 11.71 -2.93
C ALA A 88 1.17 12.74 -2.53
N LEU A 89 2.44 12.33 -2.52
CA LEU A 89 3.54 13.14 -1.98
C LEU A 89 4.69 13.34 -2.98
N PRO A 90 4.44 13.92 -4.18
CA PRO A 90 5.47 14.07 -5.20
C PRO A 90 6.66 14.94 -4.73
N LYS A 91 6.45 15.85 -3.77
CA LYS A 91 7.50 16.70 -3.18
C LYS A 91 8.25 16.06 -2.00
N ALA A 92 7.69 15.03 -1.36
CA ALA A 92 8.37 14.35 -0.25
C ALA A 92 9.49 13.42 -0.73
N LEU A 93 9.54 13.09 -2.03
CA LEU A 93 10.60 12.31 -2.65
C LEU A 93 12.01 12.93 -2.60
N ASN A 94 12.17 14.15 -2.05
CA ASN A 94 13.46 14.69 -1.61
C ASN A 94 13.85 14.14 -0.21
N TRP A 95 13.86 12.82 -0.04
CA TRP A 95 14.20 12.16 1.23
C TRP A 95 15.68 12.29 1.64
N SER A 96 16.51 13.00 0.87
CA SER A 96 17.87 13.36 1.26
C SER A 96 17.95 14.54 2.25
N LYS A 97 16.83 15.19 2.61
CA LYS A 97 16.84 16.39 3.48
C LYS A 97 16.15 16.23 4.85
N LYS A 98 15.80 15.02 5.27
CA LYS A 98 15.19 14.77 6.59
C LYS A 98 15.83 13.61 7.36
N LEU A 99 17.13 13.44 7.21
CA LEU A 99 18.01 12.72 8.15
C LEU A 99 19.12 13.66 8.59
#